data_AF-A0A259DI17-F1
#
_entry.id   AF-A0A259DI17-F1
#
_cell.length_a   1.000
_cell.length_b   1.000
_cell.length_c   1.000
_cell.angle_alpha   90.00
_cell.angle_beta   90.00
_cell.angle_gamma   90.00
#
_symmetry.space_group_name_H-M   'P 1'
#
loop_
_entity.id
_entity.type
_entity.pdbx_description
1 polymer ?
#
loop_
_entity_poly.entity_id
_entity_poly.type
_entity_poly.pdbx_seq_one_letter_code
_entity_poly.pdbx_strand_id
1 'polypeptide(L)'
;MVLGGLVVRYMQKHPFYRYKTQKYKERYQSKLHDALEHRSDSSGAYWFSRAIADYIFDFGQRTYHDYHVEQYEKRAESEIPHLYHLRIEEPSTLCQHLVERAVEMKVPASVFGMHMRVLWRGYLVPVGRITPKNIQSIPGSAVYYAELSNLPASKEDVQRFMEKTEES
;
A
#
# COMPACT_ATOMS: atom_id res chain seq x y z
N MET A 1 -12.01 35.95 3.35
CA MET A 1 -11.20 34.72 3.16
C MET A 1 -10.14 34.61 4.26
N VAL A 2 -10.52 34.22 5.48
CA VAL A 2 -9.55 34.06 6.59
C VAL A 2 -9.73 32.71 7.30
N LEU A 3 -10.94 32.14 7.26
CA LEU A 3 -11.26 30.84 7.85
C LEU A 3 -10.68 29.65 7.05
N GLY A 4 -10.60 29.74 5.72
CA GLY A 4 -10.06 28.65 4.88
C GLY A 4 -8.56 28.39 5.09
N GLY A 5 -7.76 29.42 5.38
CA GLY A 5 -6.31 29.29 5.60
C GLY A 5 -5.95 28.71 6.98
N LEU A 6 -6.79 28.93 7.99
CA LEU A 6 -6.59 28.39 9.34
C LEU A 6 -6.93 26.89 9.42
N VAL A 7 -7.97 26.45 8.73
CA VAL A 7 -8.33 25.02 8.66
C VAL A 7 -7.26 24.22 7.91
N VAL A 8 -6.73 24.74 6.80
CA VAL A 8 -5.63 24.09 6.06
C VAL A 8 -4.35 23.97 6.90
N ARG A 9 -3.99 25.01 7.67
CA ARG A 9 -2.82 24.95 8.58
C ARG A 9 -3.02 24.02 9.78
N TYR A 10 -4.26 23.84 10.24
CA TYR A 10 -4.58 22.91 11.32
C TYR A 10 -4.64 21.45 10.83
N MET A 11 -5.19 21.21 9.64
CA MET A 11 -5.13 19.91 8.97
C MET A 11 -3.69 19.50 8.65
N GLN A 12 -2.81 20.43 8.23
CA GLN A 12 -1.38 20.15 8.03
C GLN A 12 -0.64 19.67 9.29
N LYS A 13 -1.15 19.94 10.50
CA LYS A 13 -0.61 19.42 11.76
C LYS A 13 -1.15 18.04 12.13
N HIS A 14 -2.17 17.55 11.44
CA HIS A 14 -2.69 16.21 11.67
C HIS A 14 -1.62 15.19 11.22
N PRO A 15 -1.36 14.12 11.99
CA PRO A 15 -0.39 13.08 11.61
C PRO A 15 -0.63 12.49 10.21
N PHE A 16 -1.85 12.60 9.68
CA PHE A 16 -2.22 12.23 8.32
C PHE A 16 -1.41 12.96 7.23
N TYR A 17 -1.10 14.25 7.37
CA TYR A 17 -0.39 15.02 6.32
C TYR A 17 1.11 15.14 6.55
N ARG A 18 1.64 14.39 7.53
CA ARG A 18 3.06 14.44 7.90
C ARG A 18 3.99 13.97 6.78
N TYR A 19 3.48 13.09 5.91
CA TYR A 19 4.26 12.39 4.90
C TYR A 19 3.82 12.78 3.49
N LYS A 20 4.77 13.19 2.64
CA LYS A 20 4.55 13.50 1.22
C LYS A 20 3.99 12.31 0.45
N THR A 21 4.31 11.09 0.88
CA THR A 21 3.83 9.83 0.31
C THR A 21 2.37 9.52 0.66
N GLN A 22 1.74 10.29 1.56
CA GLN A 22 0.31 10.15 1.88
C GLN A 22 -0.58 10.28 0.64
N LYS A 23 -0.20 11.13 -0.32
CA LYS A 23 -0.92 11.29 -1.59
C LYS A 23 -1.09 9.96 -2.36
N TYR A 24 -0.12 9.04 -2.26
CA TYR A 24 -0.20 7.75 -2.94
C TYR A 24 -1.22 6.84 -2.26
N LYS A 25 -1.22 6.85 -0.92
CA LYS A 25 -2.18 6.13 -0.10
C LYS A 25 -3.60 6.61 -0.33
N GLU A 26 -3.81 7.93 -0.35
CA GLU A 26 -5.12 8.54 -0.64
C GLU A 26 -5.61 8.22 -2.05
N ARG A 27 -4.71 8.30 -3.05
CA ARG A 27 -5.04 7.91 -4.43
C ARG A 27 -5.42 6.43 -4.52
N TYR A 28 -4.66 5.56 -3.86
CA TYR A 28 -4.95 4.13 -3.83
C TYR A 28 -6.30 3.84 -3.15
N GLN A 29 -6.55 4.48 -1.99
CA GLN A 29 -7.82 4.38 -1.29
C GLN A 29 -9.00 4.82 -2.18
N SER A 30 -8.89 5.95 -2.88
CA SER A 30 -9.96 6.45 -3.75
C SER A 30 -10.30 5.44 -4.85
N LYS A 31 -9.28 4.92 -5.56
CA LYS A 31 -9.51 3.89 -6.59
C LYS A 31 -10.11 2.61 -6.02
N LEU A 32 -9.66 2.21 -4.83
CA LEU A 32 -10.18 1.04 -4.13
C LEU A 32 -11.62 1.25 -3.68
N HIS A 33 -11.98 2.45 -3.23
CA HIS A 33 -13.34 2.83 -2.88
C HIS A 33 -14.25 2.67 -4.09
N ASP A 34 -13.88 3.25 -5.24
CA ASP A 34 -14.67 3.15 -6.47
C ASP A 34 -14.87 1.68 -6.91
N ALA A 35 -13.84 0.85 -6.75
CA ALA A 35 -13.92 -0.59 -7.05
C ALA A 35 -14.79 -1.39 -6.07
N LEU A 36 -14.91 -0.93 -4.82
CA LEU A 36 -15.67 -1.59 -3.75
C LEU A 36 -17.10 -1.05 -3.60
N GLU A 37 -17.38 0.16 -4.08
CA GLU A 37 -18.71 0.80 -3.97
C GLU A 37 -19.80 -0.03 -4.67
N HIS A 38 -19.44 -0.79 -5.71
CA HIS A 38 -20.36 -1.73 -6.36
C HIS A 38 -20.69 -2.98 -5.52
N ARG A 39 -20.06 -3.17 -4.35
CA ARG A 39 -20.18 -4.39 -3.52
C ARG A 39 -20.75 -4.12 -2.12
N SER A 40 -20.93 -2.87 -1.71
CA SER A 40 -21.41 -2.50 -0.37
C SER A 40 -22.00 -1.09 -0.32
N ASP A 41 -22.70 -0.76 0.76
CA ASP A 41 -23.12 0.62 1.04
C ASP A 41 -21.92 1.59 1.02
N SER A 42 -22.08 2.77 0.42
CA SER A 42 -21.01 3.74 0.09
C SER A 42 -20.20 4.13 1.33
N SER A 43 -20.86 4.29 2.49
CA SER A 43 -20.16 4.55 3.77
C SER A 43 -19.30 3.37 4.23
N GLY A 44 -19.78 2.13 4.08
CA GLY A 44 -19.01 0.93 4.40
C GLY A 44 -17.84 0.70 3.45
N ALA A 45 -18.05 0.95 2.15
CA ALA A 45 -17.01 0.87 1.13
C ALA A 45 -15.87 1.85 1.42
N TYR A 46 -16.20 3.08 1.84
CA TYR A 46 -15.21 4.08 2.22
C TYR A 46 -14.33 3.62 3.39
N TRP A 47 -14.93 3.16 4.50
CA TRP A 47 -14.15 2.72 5.66
C TRP A 47 -13.36 1.45 5.41
N PHE A 48 -13.92 0.53 4.62
CA PHE A 48 -13.22 -0.70 4.25
C PHE A 48 -12.04 -0.44 3.31
N SER A 49 -12.21 0.41 2.29
CA SER A 49 -11.10 0.83 1.41
C SER A 49 -10.00 1.55 2.19
N ARG A 50 -10.37 2.36 3.19
CA ARG A 50 -9.42 3.00 4.10
C ARG A 50 -8.63 1.97 4.92
N ALA A 51 -9.30 0.99 5.52
CA ALA A 51 -8.66 -0.07 6.29
C ALA A 51 -7.62 -0.86 5.46
N ILE A 52 -7.96 -1.17 4.20
CA ILE A 52 -7.04 -1.83 3.27
C ILE A 52 -5.85 -0.93 2.92
N ALA A 53 -6.10 0.34 2.59
CA ALA A 53 -5.05 1.29 2.26
C ALA A 53 -4.11 1.54 3.46
N ASP A 54 -4.67 1.64 4.67
CA ASP A 54 -3.93 1.72 5.93
C ASP A 54 -3.05 0.49 6.11
N TYR A 55 -3.61 -0.72 6.00
CA TYR A 55 -2.83 -1.96 6.10
C TYR A 55 -1.67 -2.01 5.11
N ILE A 56 -1.93 -1.71 3.83
CA ILE A 56 -0.92 -1.79 2.76
C ILE A 56 0.17 -0.73 2.94
N PHE A 57 -0.20 0.53 3.10
CA PHE A 57 0.75 1.65 3.10
C PHE A 57 1.40 1.90 4.46
N ASP A 58 0.80 1.45 5.55
CA ASP A 58 1.40 1.58 6.88
C ASP A 58 2.11 0.29 7.32
N PHE A 59 2.31 -0.66 6.41
CA PHE A 59 3.08 -1.88 6.63
C PHE A 59 2.51 -2.76 7.77
N GLY A 60 1.19 -2.83 7.85
CA GLY A 60 0.47 -3.49 8.95
C GLY A 60 0.66 -2.81 10.32
N GLN A 61 1.30 -1.64 10.36
CA GLN A 61 1.47 -0.87 11.58
C GLN A 61 0.29 0.07 11.80
N ARG A 62 -0.08 0.21 13.07
CA ARG A 62 -1.12 1.15 13.49
C ARG A 62 -0.53 2.54 13.63
N THR A 63 -0.82 3.42 12.66
CA THR A 63 -0.34 4.81 12.68
C THR A 63 -1.37 5.79 13.26
N TYR A 64 -2.64 5.38 13.33
CA TYR A 64 -3.76 6.16 13.85
C TYR A 64 -4.90 5.25 14.33
N HIS A 65 -5.69 5.73 15.29
CA HIS A 65 -6.86 5.03 15.84
C HIS A 65 -8.15 5.68 15.36
N ASP A 66 -8.95 4.96 14.58
CA ASP A 66 -10.28 5.37 14.13
C ASP A 66 -11.24 4.19 14.26
N TYR A 67 -12.18 4.26 15.20
CA TYR A 67 -13.15 3.19 15.44
C TYR A 67 -13.85 2.69 14.16
N HIS A 68 -14.12 3.59 13.21
CA HIS A 68 -14.78 3.22 11.96
C HIS A 68 -13.89 2.39 11.02
N VAL A 69 -12.56 2.53 11.12
CA VAL A 69 -11.57 1.73 10.38
C VAL A 69 -11.27 0.44 11.13
N GLU A 70 -11.15 0.50 12.46
CA GLU A 70 -10.74 -0.62 13.31
C GLU A 70 -11.65 -1.85 13.17
N GLN A 71 -12.96 -1.63 13.02
CA GLN A 71 -13.93 -2.70 12.79
C GLN A 71 -13.67 -3.50 11.49
N TYR A 72 -12.92 -2.94 10.54
CA TYR A 72 -12.60 -3.55 9.24
C TYR A 72 -11.18 -4.10 9.14
N GLU A 73 -10.29 -3.90 10.13
CA GLU A 73 -8.87 -4.30 10.07
C GLU A 73 -8.70 -5.80 9.72
N LYS A 74 -9.38 -6.68 10.47
CA LYS A 74 -9.31 -8.14 10.21
C LYS A 74 -9.80 -8.51 8.81
N ARG A 75 -10.84 -7.84 8.34
CA ARG A 75 -11.39 -8.08 7.00
C ARG A 75 -10.42 -7.56 5.93
N ALA A 76 -9.79 -6.43 6.16
CA ALA A 76 -8.82 -5.84 5.24
C ALA A 76 -7.63 -6.77 5.01
N GLU A 77 -7.09 -7.37 6.09
CA GLU A 77 -6.03 -8.37 6.00
C GLU A 77 -6.45 -9.60 5.19
N SER A 78 -7.67 -10.10 5.41
CA SER A 78 -8.19 -11.26 4.68
C SER A 78 -8.44 -10.99 3.20
N GLU A 79 -8.60 -9.72 2.81
CA GLU A 79 -8.90 -9.35 1.42
C GLU A 79 -7.65 -9.29 0.53
N ILE A 80 -6.45 -9.18 1.13
CA ILE A 80 -5.18 -9.03 0.41
C ILE A 80 -4.97 -10.05 -0.72
N PRO A 81 -5.25 -11.36 -0.55
CA PRO A 81 -5.11 -12.35 -1.63
C PRO A 81 -6.05 -12.14 -2.83
N HIS A 82 -7.08 -11.32 -2.68
CA HIS A 82 -8.11 -11.08 -3.69
C HIS A 82 -7.96 -9.72 -4.38
N LEU A 83 -7.18 -8.79 -3.81
CA LEU A 83 -7.04 -7.43 -4.34
C LEU A 83 -6.41 -7.36 -5.73
N TYR A 84 -5.62 -8.35 -6.15
CA TYR A 84 -5.01 -8.35 -7.48
C TYR A 84 -6.07 -8.36 -8.60
N HIS A 85 -7.25 -8.93 -8.35
CA HIS A 85 -8.37 -8.91 -9.30
C HIS A 85 -8.92 -7.50 -9.54
N LEU A 86 -8.77 -6.58 -8.57
CA LEU A 86 -9.31 -5.23 -8.66
C LEU A 86 -8.42 -4.29 -9.48
N ARG A 87 -7.17 -4.68 -9.77
CA ARG A 87 -6.22 -3.92 -10.62
C ARG A 87 -6.11 -2.44 -10.23
N ILE A 88 -6.10 -2.16 -8.92
CA ILE A 88 -6.11 -0.78 -8.38
C ILE A 88 -4.88 0.01 -8.82
N GLU A 89 -3.72 -0.64 -8.82
CA GLU A 89 -2.45 -0.04 -9.21
C GLU A 89 -1.57 -1.10 -9.85
N GLU A 90 -0.77 -0.70 -10.83
CA GLU A 90 0.25 -1.57 -11.43
C GLU A 90 1.22 -2.06 -10.35
N PRO A 91 1.56 -3.36 -10.29
CA PRO A 91 2.36 -3.91 -9.20
C PRO A 91 3.72 -3.21 -9.01
N SER A 92 4.39 -2.86 -10.10
CA SER A 92 5.65 -2.12 -10.06
C SER A 92 5.49 -0.71 -9.48
N THR A 93 4.39 -0.03 -9.83
CA THR A 93 4.06 1.31 -9.33
C THR A 93 3.70 1.26 -7.85
N LEU A 94 2.88 0.29 -7.44
CA LEU A 94 2.56 0.08 -6.03
C LEU A 94 3.82 -0.21 -5.21
N CYS A 95 4.70 -1.09 -5.70
CA CYS A 95 5.96 -1.41 -5.05
C CYS A 95 6.86 -0.17 -4.88
N GLN A 96 6.97 0.66 -5.91
CA GLN A 96 7.69 1.94 -5.83
C GLN A 96 7.09 2.87 -4.75
N HIS A 97 5.77 3.09 -4.76
CA HIS A 97 5.11 3.94 -3.77
C HIS A 97 5.34 3.45 -2.33
N LEU A 98 5.32 2.13 -2.12
CA LEU A 98 5.59 1.53 -0.82
C LEU A 98 7.05 1.73 -0.38
N VAL A 99 8.03 1.63 -1.28
CA VAL A 99 9.42 1.94 -0.92
C VAL A 99 9.60 3.42 -0.59
N GLU A 100 9.05 4.33 -1.40
CA GLU A 100 9.10 5.78 -1.10
C GLU A 100 8.53 6.07 0.28
N ARG A 101 7.40 5.43 0.63
CA ARG A 101 6.77 5.58 1.94
C ARG A 101 7.59 4.96 3.07
N ALA A 102 8.16 3.78 2.88
CA ALA A 102 9.01 3.13 3.87
C ALA A 102 10.23 4.00 4.20
N VAL A 103 10.88 4.56 3.18
CA VAL A 103 11.98 5.53 3.32
C VAL A 103 11.53 6.73 4.15
N GLU A 104 10.41 7.35 3.78
CA GLU A 104 9.93 8.56 4.44
C GLU A 104 9.54 8.33 5.91
N MET A 105 8.89 7.21 6.19
CA MET A 105 8.48 6.80 7.53
C MET A 105 9.62 6.18 8.36
N LYS A 106 10.77 5.89 7.74
CA LYS A 106 11.90 5.18 8.35
C LYS A 106 11.49 3.82 8.93
N VAL A 107 10.70 3.07 8.17
CA VAL A 107 10.19 1.76 8.59
C VAL A 107 11.36 0.79 8.76
N PRO A 108 11.42 0.00 9.85
CA PRO A 108 12.46 -1.00 9.99
C PRO A 108 12.45 -1.98 8.81
N ALA A 109 13.63 -2.28 8.23
CA ALA A 109 13.76 -3.13 7.05
C ALA A 109 13.10 -4.51 7.23
N SER A 110 13.20 -5.10 8.43
CA SER A 110 12.56 -6.37 8.77
C SER A 110 11.03 -6.32 8.72
N VAL A 111 10.43 -5.23 9.21
CA VAL A 111 8.97 -5.01 9.14
C VAL A 111 8.54 -4.86 7.69
N PHE A 112 9.27 -4.05 6.93
CA PHE A 112 9.03 -3.87 5.51
C PHE A 112 9.11 -5.20 4.74
N GLY A 113 10.19 -5.96 4.91
CA GLY A 113 10.38 -7.24 4.22
C GLY A 113 9.30 -8.27 4.56
N MET A 114 8.89 -8.34 5.83
CA MET A 114 7.77 -9.20 6.25
C MET A 114 6.46 -8.80 5.58
N HIS A 115 6.15 -7.50 5.55
CA HIS A 115 4.94 -6.98 4.93
C HIS A 115 4.92 -7.20 3.42
N MET A 116 6.01 -6.91 2.73
CA MET A 116 6.13 -7.12 1.28
C MET A 116 6.00 -8.61 0.91
N ARG A 117 6.41 -9.53 1.78
CA ARG A 117 6.16 -10.98 1.60
C ARG A 117 4.67 -11.31 1.65
N VAL A 118 3.88 -10.66 2.50
CA VAL A 118 2.42 -10.83 2.53
C VAL A 118 1.81 -10.33 1.22
N LEU A 119 2.19 -9.13 0.78
CA LEU A 119 1.70 -8.56 -0.48
C LEU A 119 2.12 -9.38 -1.71
N TRP A 120 3.33 -9.96 -1.70
CA TRP A 120 3.80 -10.89 -2.73
C TRP A 120 2.91 -12.13 -2.86
N ARG A 121 2.52 -12.74 -1.73
CA ARG A 121 1.59 -13.87 -1.72
C ARG A 121 0.20 -13.50 -2.26
N GLY A 122 -0.18 -12.24 -2.14
CA GLY A 122 -1.38 -11.67 -2.76
C GLY A 122 -1.21 -11.20 -4.20
N TYR A 123 -0.06 -11.42 -4.82
CA TYR A 123 0.28 -10.99 -6.19
C TYR A 123 0.20 -9.47 -6.41
N LEU A 124 0.41 -8.67 -5.36
CA LEU A 124 0.26 -7.21 -5.42
C LEU A 124 1.56 -6.47 -5.74
N VAL A 125 2.71 -7.04 -5.38
CA VAL A 125 4.02 -6.39 -5.54
C VAL A 125 5.06 -7.38 -6.02
N PRO A 126 5.89 -7.04 -7.02
CA PRO A 126 6.99 -7.89 -7.47
C PRO A 126 8.14 -7.95 -6.44
N VAL A 127 8.73 -9.13 -6.26
CA VAL A 127 9.87 -9.35 -5.35
C VAL A 127 10.92 -10.28 -5.98
N GLY A 128 12.05 -10.47 -5.31
CA GLY A 128 13.13 -11.34 -5.78
C GLY A 128 13.70 -10.84 -7.11
N ARG A 129 13.85 -11.75 -8.08
CA ARG A 129 14.42 -11.45 -9.41
C ARG A 129 13.62 -10.47 -10.26
N ILE A 130 12.34 -10.26 -9.96
CA ILE A 130 11.47 -9.33 -10.68
C ILE A 130 11.29 -7.98 -9.94
N THR A 131 12.04 -7.76 -8.86
CA THR A 131 12.01 -6.48 -8.13
C THR A 131 12.32 -5.31 -9.08
N PRO A 132 11.48 -4.25 -9.12
CA PRO A 132 11.65 -3.14 -10.04
C PRO A 132 12.98 -2.42 -9.83
N LYS A 133 13.79 -2.31 -10.88
CA LYS A 133 15.15 -1.72 -10.80
C LYS A 133 15.12 -0.21 -10.53
N ASN A 134 14.07 0.48 -10.96
CA ASN A 134 13.87 1.90 -10.69
C ASN A 134 13.85 2.22 -9.19
N ILE A 135 13.47 1.28 -8.33
CA ILE A 135 13.50 1.44 -6.88
C ILE A 135 14.89 1.84 -6.38
N GLN A 136 15.98 1.30 -6.97
CA GLN A 136 17.36 1.63 -6.58
C GLN A 136 17.70 3.12 -6.73
N SER A 137 16.98 3.83 -7.61
CA SER A 137 17.20 5.27 -7.83
C SER A 137 16.55 6.16 -6.76
N ILE A 138 15.67 5.59 -5.91
CA ILE A 138 15.02 6.33 -4.82
C ILE A 138 16.05 6.58 -3.71
N PRO A 139 16.30 7.83 -3.29
CA PRO A 139 17.22 8.13 -2.20
C PRO A 139 16.84 7.39 -0.91
N GLY A 140 17.80 6.69 -0.30
CA GLY A 140 17.57 5.93 0.95
C GLY A 140 16.91 4.55 0.78
N SER A 141 16.63 4.13 -0.46
CA SER A 141 15.94 2.86 -0.73
C SER A 141 16.80 1.60 -0.61
N ALA A 142 18.13 1.73 -0.52
CA ALA A 142 19.06 0.62 -0.67
C ALA A 142 18.74 -0.59 0.22
N VAL A 143 18.39 -0.35 1.50
CA VAL A 143 18.04 -1.44 2.43
C VAL A 143 16.72 -2.12 2.04
N TYR A 144 15.72 -1.36 1.60
CA TYR A 144 14.42 -1.89 1.19
C TYR A 144 14.51 -2.65 -0.13
N TYR A 145 15.33 -2.16 -1.06
CA TYR A 145 15.61 -2.86 -2.31
C TYR A 145 16.30 -4.21 -2.06
N ALA A 146 17.26 -4.25 -1.12
CA ALA A 146 17.91 -5.48 -0.71
C ALA A 146 16.91 -6.46 -0.09
N GLU A 147 16.03 -6.01 0.80
CA GLU A 147 14.95 -6.84 1.37
C GLU A 147 14.07 -7.45 0.27
N LEU A 148 13.58 -6.65 -0.69
CA LEU A 148 12.75 -7.14 -1.79
C LEU A 148 13.49 -8.16 -2.66
N SER A 149 14.73 -7.85 -3.04
CA SER A 149 15.53 -8.68 -3.94
C SER A 149 15.92 -10.01 -3.31
N ASN A 150 16.03 -10.05 -1.98
CA ASN A 150 16.38 -11.26 -1.23
C ASN A 150 15.16 -12.12 -0.86
N LEU A 151 13.92 -11.66 -1.10
CA LEU A 151 12.75 -12.48 -0.88
C LEU A 151 12.75 -13.68 -1.85
N PRO A 152 12.49 -14.91 -1.34
CA PRO A 152 12.47 -16.08 -2.18
C PRO A 152 11.27 -16.04 -3.13
N ALA A 153 11.54 -16.22 -4.41
CA ALA A 153 10.53 -16.33 -5.46
C ALA A 153 10.91 -17.49 -6.38
N SER A 154 10.11 -18.57 -6.35
CA SER A 154 10.31 -19.71 -7.26
C SER A 154 10.03 -19.29 -8.71
N LYS A 155 10.44 -20.12 -9.68
CA LYS A 155 10.13 -19.83 -11.09
C LYS A 155 8.62 -19.86 -11.32
N GLU A 156 7.93 -20.79 -10.68
CA GLU A 156 6.50 -21.00 -10.71
C GLU A 156 5.74 -19.80 -10.10
N ASP A 157 6.20 -19.28 -8.97
CA ASP A 157 5.58 -18.10 -8.35
C ASP A 157 5.73 -16.86 -9.23
N VAL A 158 6.88 -16.69 -9.86
CA VAL A 158 7.12 -15.60 -10.80
C VAL A 158 6.24 -15.76 -12.04
N GLN A 159 6.13 -16.96 -12.60
CA GLN A 159 5.25 -17.19 -13.75
C GLN A 159 3.78 -16.89 -13.40
N ARG A 160 3.29 -17.38 -12.25
CA ARG A 160 1.93 -17.08 -11.78
C ARG A 160 1.71 -15.60 -11.54
N PHE A 161 2.71 -14.91 -11.02
CA PHE A 161 2.65 -13.47 -10.86
C PHE A 161 2.49 -12.80 -12.22
N MET A 162 3.35 -13.13 -13.19
CA MET A 162 3.27 -12.58 -14.55
C MET A 162 1.90 -12.86 -15.16
N GLU A 163 1.41 -14.11 -15.16
CA GLU A 163 0.07 -14.48 -15.67
C GLU A 163 -1.05 -13.62 -15.05
N LYS A 164 -1.05 -13.45 -13.73
CA LYS A 164 -2.06 -12.65 -13.01
C LYS A 164 -1.96 -11.15 -13.28
N THR A 165 -0.82 -10.68 -13.78
CA THR A 165 -0.55 -9.26 -14.04
C THR A 165 -0.51 -8.91 -15.53
N GLU A 166 -0.28 -9.87 -16.43
CA GLU A 166 -0.12 -9.71 -17.89
C GLU A 166 -1.38 -10.04 -18.70
N GLU A 167 -2.41 -10.69 -18.13
CA GLU A 167 -3.73 -10.87 -18.79
C GLU A 167 -4.53 -9.55 -18.87
N SER A 168 -3.90 -8.49 -19.40
CA SER A 168 -4.46 -7.17 -19.69
C SER A 168 -4.58 -6.93 -21.19
#